data_AF-A0A960LUR6-F1
#
_entry.id   AF-A0A960LUR6-F1
#
_cell.length_a   1.000
_cell.length_b   1.000
_cell.length_c   1.000
_cell.angle_alpha   90.00
_cell.angle_beta   90.00
_cell.angle_gamma   90.00
#
_symmetry.space_group_name_H-M   'P 1'
#
loop_
_entity.id
_entity.type
_entity.pdbx_description
1 polymer ?
#
loop_
_entity_poly.entity_id
_entity_poly.type
_entity_poly.pdbx_seq_one_letter_code
_entity_poly.pdbx_strand_id
1 'polypeptide(L)' 'SYKRKFTLGALLLVSDLPLNRDQIKTKKSSEFVFENFMPDHIEKGVAIIKQSRVMQSKKIKGAYHRNIDM' A
#
# COMPACT_ATOMS: atom_id res chain seq x y z
N SER A 1 -2.68 -13.73 -8.84
CA SER A 1 -1.85 -12.52 -8.81
C SER A 1 -0.36 -12.84 -9.00
N TYR A 2 0.28 -13.55 -8.06
CA TYR A 2 1.64 -14.12 -8.25
C TYR A 2 1.72 -15.08 -9.45
N LYS A 3 0.73 -15.99 -9.56
CA LYS A 3 0.54 -16.91 -10.71
C LYS A 3 0.49 -16.18 -12.08
N ARG A 4 0.04 -14.93 -12.11
CA ARG A 4 -0.12 -14.14 -13.35
C ARG A 4 1.01 -13.10 -13.53
N LYS A 5 2.05 -13.17 -12.69
CA LYS A 5 3.22 -12.29 -12.67
C LYS A 5 2.89 -10.79 -12.58
N PHE A 6 1.73 -10.41 -12.01
CA PHE A 6 1.46 -9.00 -11.77
C PHE A 6 2.43 -8.45 -10.71
N THR A 7 2.92 -7.23 -10.92
CA THR A 7 3.66 -6.49 -9.90
C THR A 7 2.66 -6.10 -8.80
N LEU A 8 2.93 -6.53 -7.58
CA LEU A 8 2.05 -6.34 -6.42
C LEU A 8 2.88 -5.85 -5.24
N GLY A 9 2.23 -5.11 -4.36
CA GLY A 9 2.77 -4.70 -3.08
C GLY A 9 1.62 -4.40 -2.13
N ALA A 10 1.93 -4.35 -0.84
CA ALA A 10 1.00 -3.91 0.19
C ALA A 10 1.68 -2.80 1.00
N LEU A 11 0.98 -1.70 1.15
CA LEU A 11 1.26 -0.71 2.18
C LEU A 11 0.20 -0.91 3.25
N LEU A 12 0.60 -1.21 4.47
CA LEU A 12 -0.32 -1.46 5.58
C LEU A 12 -0.13 -0.39 6.66
N LEU A 13 -1.24 0.03 7.25
CA LEU A 13 -1.26 0.91 8.43
C LEU A 13 -1.52 0.06 9.67
N VAL A 14 -0.62 0.13 10.64
CA VAL A 14 -0.79 -0.58 11.92
C VAL A 14 -1.86 0.13 12.74
N SER A 15 -2.93 -0.58 13.11
CA SER A 15 -4.03 0.00 13.91
C SER A 15 -3.98 -0.31 15.40
N ASP A 16 -3.21 -1.32 15.80
CA ASP A 16 -3.17 -1.87 17.15
C ASP A 16 -1.99 -2.86 17.29
N LEU A 17 -1.63 -3.19 18.53
CA LEU A 17 -0.58 -4.16 18.87
C LEU A 17 -1.17 -5.28 19.73
N PRO A 18 -1.77 -6.33 19.13
CA PRO A 18 -2.56 -7.32 19.84
C PRO A 18 -1.77 -8.18 20.84
N LEU A 19 -0.45 -8.27 20.68
CA LEU A 19 0.42 -9.00 21.61
C LEU A 19 0.68 -8.21 22.91
N ASN A 20 0.42 -6.90 22.91
CA ASN A 20 0.46 -6.06 24.09
C ASN A 20 -0.97 -5.89 24.61
N ARG A 21 -1.28 -6.48 25.78
CA ARG A 21 -2.65 -6.48 26.35
C ARG A 21 -3.26 -5.08 26.46
N ASP A 22 -2.45 -4.07 26.74
CA ASP A 22 -2.91 -2.68 26.89
C ASP A 22 -3.05 -1.92 25.55
N GLN A 23 -2.67 -2.54 24.43
CA GLN A 23 -2.69 -1.95 23.10
C GLN A 23 -3.58 -2.73 22.12
N ILE A 24 -4.51 -3.50 22.67
CA ILE A 24 -5.61 -4.09 21.91
C ILE A 24 -6.52 -2.96 21.41
N LYS A 25 -6.94 -3.06 20.16
CA LYS A 25 -7.77 -2.07 19.48
C LYS A 25 -9.01 -1.68 20.28
N THR A 26 -9.20 -0.37 20.46
CA THR A 26 -10.44 0.22 21.00
C THR A 26 -11.07 1.14 19.95
N LYS A 27 -12.34 1.51 20.15
CA LYS A 27 -13.01 2.48 19.26
C LYS A 27 -12.22 3.81 19.20
N LYS A 28 -11.84 4.33 20.37
CA LYS A 28 -11.07 5.59 20.50
C LYS A 28 -9.70 5.50 19.83
N SER A 29 -8.96 4.40 20.04
CA SER A 29 -7.63 4.24 19.42
C SER A 29 -7.73 4.06 17.91
N SER A 30 -8.81 3.42 17.42
CA SER A 30 -9.07 3.27 15.99
C SER A 30 -9.38 4.60 15.31
N GLU A 31 -10.24 5.41 15.92
CA GLU A 31 -10.56 6.76 15.44
C GLU A 31 -9.31 7.63 15.40
N PHE A 32 -8.51 7.63 16.48
CA PHE A 32 -7.24 8.36 16.52
C PHE A 32 -6.29 7.94 15.38
N VAL A 33 -6.07 6.65 15.18
CA VAL A 33 -5.18 6.17 14.11
C VAL A 33 -5.72 6.57 12.73
N PHE A 34 -7.03 6.43 12.53
CA PHE A 34 -7.67 6.76 11.26
C PHE A 34 -7.51 8.26 10.93
N GLU A 35 -7.89 9.15 11.86
CA GLU A 35 -7.86 10.59 11.63
C GLU A 35 -6.44 11.13 11.41
N ASN A 36 -5.45 10.59 12.13
CA ASN A 36 -4.10 11.13 12.10
C ASN A 36 -3.22 10.54 11.00
N PHE A 37 -3.47 9.30 10.55
CA PHE A 37 -2.55 8.59 9.65
C PHE A 37 -3.19 8.09 8.34
N MET A 38 -4.52 7.99 8.25
CA MET A 38 -5.18 7.56 7.01
C MET A 38 -4.95 8.52 5.84
N PRO A 39 -5.00 9.86 6.01
CA PRO A 39 -4.77 10.78 4.89
C PRO A 39 -3.39 10.56 4.24
N ASP A 40 -2.33 10.53 5.05
CA ASP A 40 -0.96 10.26 4.58
C ASP A 40 -0.80 8.87 3.96
N HIS A 41 -1.43 7.85 4.54
CA HIS A 41 -1.42 6.49 3.99
C HIS A 41 -2.00 6.43 2.57
N ILE A 42 -3.12 7.12 2.34
CA ILE A 42 -3.77 7.20 1.02
C ILE A 42 -2.88 7.96 0.03
N GLU A 43 -2.35 9.13 0.43
CA GLU A 43 -1.49 9.94 -0.43
C GLU A 43 -0.23 9.18 -0.85
N LYS A 44 0.40 8.46 0.08
CA LYS A 44 1.53 7.57 -0.22
C LYS A 44 1.13 6.46 -1.20
N GLY A 45 -0.02 5.84 -1.01
CA GLY A 45 -0.56 4.84 -1.94
C GLY A 45 -0.70 5.39 -3.37
N VAL A 46 -1.28 6.58 -3.51
CA VAL A 46 -1.43 7.26 -4.80
C VAL A 46 -0.06 7.59 -5.42
N ALA A 47 0.89 8.10 -4.64
CA ALA A 47 2.24 8.40 -5.11
C ALA A 47 2.98 7.14 -5.60
N ILE A 48 2.86 6.03 -4.88
CA ILE A 48 3.44 4.74 -5.28
C ILE A 48 2.88 4.27 -6.62
N ILE A 49 1.57 4.38 -6.85
CA ILE A 49 0.95 3.98 -8.12
C ILE A 49 1.44 4.87 -9.27
N LYS A 50 1.50 6.19 -9.08
CA LYS A 50 2.04 7.14 -10.06
C LYS A 50 3.49 6.78 -10.43
N GLN A 51 4.32 6.53 -9.43
CA GLN A 51 5.71 6.12 -9.64
C GLN A 51 5.81 4.77 -10.34
N SER A 52 4.96 3.81 -9.97
CA SER A 52 4.91 2.48 -10.60
C SER A 52 4.56 2.57 -12.10
N ARG A 53 3.76 3.55 -12.51
CA ARG A 53 3.47 3.79 -13.94
C ARG A 53 4.71 4.29 -14.70
N VAL A 54 5.48 5.20 -14.09
CA VAL A 54 6.76 5.69 -14.65
C VAL A 54 7.80 4.56 -14.74
N MET A 55 7.84 3.67 -13.75
CA MET A 55 8.75 2.52 -13.77
C MET A 55 8.39 1.52 -14.87
N GLN A 56 7.09 1.28 -15.11
CA GLN A 56 6.62 0.42 -16.19
C GLN A 56 6.96 0.98 -17.58
N SER A 57 6.84 2.30 -17.79
CA SER A 57 7.18 2.90 -19.09
C SER A 57 8.67 2.82 -19.42
N LYS A 58 9.53 2.81 -18.40
CA LYS A 58 11.00 2.70 -18.56
C LYS A 58 11.51 1.27 -18.76
N LYS A 59 10.62 0.27 -18.85
CA LYS A 59 10.94 -1.17 -18.98
C LYS A 59 12.00 -1.66 -17.97
N ILE A 60 11.91 -1.18 -16.74
CA ILE A 60 12.89 -1.50 -15.69
C ILE A 60 12.85 -3.02 -15.40
N LYS A 61 14.03 -3.64 -15.28
CA LYS A 61 14.18 -5.09 -15.06
C LYS A 61 13.37 -5.54 -13.83
N GLY A 62 12.47 -6.51 -14.02
CA GLY A 62 11.59 -7.04 -12.97
C GLY A 62 10.16 -6.47 -12.92
N ALA A 63 9.85 -5.41 -13.69
CA ALA A 63 8.48 -4.94 -13.86
C ALA A 63 7.67 -5.89 -14.76
N TYR A 64 6.39 -6.11 -14.45
CA TYR A 64 5.49 -6.83 -15.37
C TYR A 64 5.18 -5.94 -16.56
N HIS A 65 5.54 -6.39 -17.75
CA HIS A 65 5.24 -5.71 -19.01
C HIS A 65 3.98 -6.35 -19.57
N ARG A 66 2.81 -5.79 -19.26
CA ARG A 66 1.63 -6.05 -20.09
C ARG A 66 1.81 -5.22 -21.36
N ASN A 67 1.51 -5.77 -22.53
CA ASN A 67 1.43 -4.96 -23.75
C ASN A 67 0.38 -3.87 -23.49
N ILE A 68 0.83 -2.63 -23.25
CA ILE A 68 -0.05 -1.48 -22.97
C ILE A 68 -0.50 -0.83 -24.29
N ASP A 69 0.08 -1.26 -25.41
CA ASP A 69 -0.12 -0.73 -26.77
C ASP A 69 -0.81 -1.74 -27.71
N MET A 70 -1.67 -2.62 -27.20
CA MET A 70 -2.52 -3.51 -28.01
C MET A 70 -3.99 -3.30 -27.66
#